data_AF-A0A0C3QUL1-F1
#
_entry.id   AF-A0A0C3QUL1-F1
#
_cell.length_a   1.000
_cell.length_b   1.000
_cell.length_c   1.000
_cell.angle_alpha   90.00
_cell.angle_beta   90.00
_cell.angle_gamma   90.00
#
_symmetry.space_group_name_H-M   'P 1'
#
loop_
_entity.id
_entity.type
_entity.pdbx_description
1 polymer ?
#
loop_
_entity_poly.entity_id
_entity_poly.type
_entity_poly.pdbx_seq_one_letter_code
_entity_poly.pdbx_strand_id
1 'polypeptide(L)'
;MTFRRLSLTSKRLRDILITKEARHIWKTAIAFVPYLAECPTDLNEPQYVCLLYSSECDMTDCTSRGTKLDWFHRVRFCSACHDVKMKNEWSLRFRRGFDIGIERSTAVMVLKYSNSYDVTRLATNYRLYRGNGMGKGDERHHYIEAVKNAGHEYDALSGEEAIMEYLLLLKEKRNYRVQTGTAMVKWKNKQLLLVRMISLQRRMPALKGIPSTSGSTNHSMH
;
A
#
# COMPACT_ATOMS: atom_id res chain seq x y z
N MET A 1 -7.08 -3.32 15.44
CA MET A 1 -7.45 -1.92 15.05
C MET A 1 -7.49 -0.93 16.24
N THR A 2 -7.77 -1.38 17.47
CA THR A 2 -7.88 -0.55 18.69
C THR A 2 -6.54 0.03 19.16
N PHE A 3 -5.43 -0.71 19.08
CA PHE A 3 -4.12 -0.25 19.56
C PHE A 3 -3.62 1.05 18.91
N ARG A 4 -3.81 1.22 17.59
CA ARG A 4 -3.48 2.49 16.93
C ARG A 4 -4.35 3.66 17.42
N ARG A 5 -5.63 3.41 17.71
CA ARG A 5 -6.49 4.46 18.28
C ARG A 5 -6.02 4.81 19.69
N LEU A 6 -5.65 3.82 20.50
CA LEU A 6 -5.11 4.01 21.84
C LEU A 6 -3.77 4.78 21.85
N SER A 7 -2.88 4.51 20.88
CA SER A 7 -1.62 5.25 20.73
C SER A 7 -1.82 6.69 20.24
N LEU A 8 -3.00 7.05 19.74
CA LEU A 8 -3.33 8.42 19.33
C LEU A 8 -4.11 9.19 20.40
N THR A 9 -4.72 8.50 21.38
CA THR A 9 -5.50 9.14 22.46
C THR A 9 -4.67 9.53 23.68
N SER A 10 -3.50 8.93 23.89
CA SER A 10 -2.62 9.25 25.02
C SER A 10 -1.17 9.22 24.61
N LYS A 11 -0.44 10.32 24.86
CA LYS A 11 1.01 10.41 24.65
C LYS A 11 1.75 9.32 25.43
N ARG A 12 1.35 9.04 26.67
CA ARG A 12 1.94 7.97 27.49
C ARG A 12 1.74 6.59 26.87
N LEU A 13 0.54 6.29 26.37
CA LEU A 13 0.29 5.02 25.68
C LEU A 13 1.05 4.92 24.37
N ARG A 14 1.18 6.03 23.64
CA ARG A 14 2.02 6.12 22.44
C ARG A 14 3.47 5.79 22.76
N ASP A 15 4.02 6.43 23.79
CA ASP A 15 5.41 6.28 24.20
C ASP A 15 5.71 4.82 24.57
N ILE A 16 4.80 4.16 25.30
CA ILE A 16 4.91 2.74 25.64
C ILE A 16 4.78 1.84 24.40
N LEU A 17 3.80 2.10 23.53
CA LEU A 17 3.51 1.22 22.40
C LEU A 17 4.53 1.35 21.26
N ILE A 18 5.32 2.41 21.19
CA ILE A 18 6.37 2.59 20.17
C ILE A 18 7.69 1.92 20.60
N THR A 19 7.85 1.50 21.85
CA THR A 19 9.09 0.86 22.30
C THR A 19 9.27 -0.54 21.72
N LYS A 20 10.51 -1.04 21.74
CA LYS A 20 10.85 -2.39 21.23
C LYS A 20 10.16 -3.48 22.05
N GLU A 21 9.95 -3.25 23.34
CA GLU A 21 9.32 -4.17 24.27
C GLU A 21 7.86 -4.41 23.90
N ALA A 22 7.16 -3.40 23.37
CA ALA A 22 5.77 -3.52 22.91
C ALA A 22 5.61 -4.25 21.57
N ARG A 23 6.70 -4.67 20.90
CA ARG A 23 6.65 -5.37 19.60
C ARG A 23 5.74 -6.61 19.63
N HIS A 24 5.81 -7.40 20.70
CA HIS A 24 5.00 -8.60 20.85
C HIS A 24 3.49 -8.29 20.80
N ILE A 25 3.06 -7.18 21.41
CA ILE A 25 1.66 -6.72 21.41
C ILE A 25 1.19 -6.48 19.98
N TRP A 26 2.00 -5.80 19.18
CA TRP A 26 1.67 -5.53 17.79
C TRP A 26 1.62 -6.80 16.93
N LYS A 27 2.60 -7.70 17.08
CA LYS A 27 2.60 -8.99 16.38
C LYS A 27 1.34 -9.80 16.69
N THR A 28 1.00 -9.92 17.97
CA THR A 28 -0.23 -10.58 18.41
C THR A 28 -1.45 -9.91 17.80
N ALA A 29 -1.55 -8.58 17.86
CA ALA A 29 -2.69 -7.85 17.31
C ALA A 29 -2.83 -7.99 15.77
N ILE A 30 -1.73 -8.07 15.03
CA ILE A 30 -1.70 -8.30 13.58
C ILE A 30 -2.14 -9.74 13.26
N ALA A 31 -1.68 -10.73 14.02
CA ALA A 31 -2.01 -12.14 13.81
C ALA A 31 -3.52 -12.45 13.91
N PHE A 32 -4.27 -11.63 14.67
CA PHE A 32 -5.74 -11.73 14.75
C PHE A 32 -6.48 -11.22 13.51
N VAL A 33 -5.81 -10.59 12.53
CA VAL A 33 -6.45 -10.12 11.31
C VAL A 33 -6.43 -11.24 10.25
N PRO A 34 -7.59 -11.82 9.89
CA PRO A 34 -7.61 -12.98 9.00
C PRO A 34 -7.01 -12.68 7.63
N TYR A 35 -6.16 -13.60 7.18
CA TYR A 35 -5.49 -13.58 5.87
C TYR A 35 -4.62 -12.36 5.61
N LEU A 36 -4.34 -11.52 6.62
CA LEU A 36 -3.42 -10.40 6.50
C LEU A 36 -2.02 -10.96 6.21
N ALA A 37 -1.33 -10.35 5.25
CA ALA A 37 0.05 -10.72 4.98
C ALA A 37 0.93 -10.39 6.20
N GLU A 38 2.04 -11.10 6.35
CA GLU A 38 3.00 -10.76 7.39
C GLU A 38 3.53 -9.33 7.20
N CYS A 39 3.94 -8.71 8.32
CA CYS A 39 4.57 -7.40 8.29
C CYS A 39 5.83 -7.48 7.41
N PRO A 40 5.94 -6.68 6.34
CA PRO A 40 7.16 -6.64 5.55
C PRO A 40 8.37 -6.27 6.39
N THR A 41 9.54 -6.81 6.09
CA THR A 41 10.80 -6.59 6.82
C THR A 41 11.31 -5.16 6.71
N ASP A 42 10.85 -4.42 5.69
CA ASP A 42 11.13 -2.99 5.51
C ASP A 42 10.21 -2.09 6.35
N LEU A 43 9.30 -2.66 7.15
CA LEU A 43 8.43 -1.95 8.08
C LEU A 43 8.50 -2.61 9.47
N ASN A 44 8.37 -1.79 10.51
CA ASN A 44 8.00 -2.32 11.83
C ASN A 44 6.47 -2.45 11.96
N GLU A 45 6.01 -3.23 12.94
CA GLU A 45 4.59 -3.51 13.12
C GLU A 45 3.73 -2.24 13.34
N PRO A 46 4.16 -1.23 14.14
CA PRO A 46 3.47 0.05 14.20
C PRO A 46 3.33 0.75 12.83
N GLN A 47 4.41 0.83 12.05
CA GLN A 47 4.40 1.41 10.70
C GLN A 47 3.45 0.65 9.78
N TYR A 48 3.45 -0.68 9.86
CA TYR A 48 2.57 -1.52 9.06
C TYR A 48 1.09 -1.32 9.41
N VAL A 49 0.75 -1.24 10.71
CA VAL A 49 -0.61 -0.92 11.15
C VAL A 49 -1.02 0.50 10.74
N CYS A 50 -0.11 1.47 10.80
CA CYS A 50 -0.34 2.81 10.28
C CYS A 50 -0.61 2.79 8.78
N LEU A 51 0.20 2.10 7.98
CA LEU A 51 -0.01 1.95 6.55
C LEU A 51 -1.40 1.35 6.25
N LEU A 52 -1.78 0.31 6.99
CA LEU A 52 -3.07 -0.40 6.85
C LEU A 52 -4.28 0.48 7.17
N TYR A 53 -4.23 1.18 8.31
CA TYR A 53 -5.42 1.74 8.93
C TYR A 53 -5.38 3.24 9.12
N SER A 54 -4.27 3.90 8.79
CA SER A 54 -4.20 5.36 8.84
C SER A 54 -5.21 6.03 7.93
N SER A 55 -5.70 7.15 8.41
CA SER A 55 -6.52 8.07 7.65
C SER A 55 -5.73 9.31 7.26
N GLU A 56 -4.49 9.45 7.69
CA GLU A 56 -3.63 10.60 7.42
C GLU A 56 -2.90 10.42 6.09
N CYS A 57 -2.59 11.53 5.44
CA CYS A 57 -1.66 11.59 4.33
C CYS A 57 -0.24 11.54 4.88
N ASP A 58 0.65 10.77 4.27
CA ASP A 58 2.05 10.64 4.69
C ASP A 58 2.92 11.84 4.27
N MET A 59 2.34 12.83 3.57
CA MET A 59 3.02 14.08 3.26
C MET A 59 3.11 14.96 4.50
N THR A 60 4.34 15.36 4.86
CA THR A 60 4.65 16.15 6.07
C THR A 60 3.79 17.40 6.22
N ASP A 61 3.52 18.12 5.13
CA ASP A 61 2.74 19.37 5.13
C ASP A 61 1.27 19.17 4.72
N CYS A 62 0.74 17.94 4.87
CA CYS A 62 -0.62 17.60 4.46
C CYS A 62 -1.42 16.97 5.61
N THR A 63 -2.47 17.67 6.04
CA THR A 63 -3.41 17.17 7.06
C THR A 63 -4.63 16.49 6.46
N SER A 64 -4.68 16.33 5.13
CA SER A 64 -5.82 15.73 4.43
C SER A 64 -5.92 14.22 4.65
N ARG A 65 -7.10 13.66 4.37
CA ARG A 65 -7.31 12.22 4.52
C ARG A 65 -6.57 11.42 3.45
N GLY A 66 -5.73 10.49 3.89
CA GLY A 66 -4.98 9.54 3.09
C GLY A 66 -5.85 8.43 2.49
N THR A 67 -6.57 8.72 1.41
CA THR A 67 -7.50 7.76 0.78
C THR A 67 -6.84 6.86 -0.28
N LYS A 68 -5.67 7.25 -0.79
CA LYS A 68 -4.92 6.53 -1.83
C LYS A 68 -3.74 5.82 -1.19
N LEU A 69 -3.81 4.49 -1.17
CA LEU A 69 -2.80 3.64 -0.55
C LEU A 69 -2.02 2.90 -1.62
N ASP A 70 -0.70 3.08 -1.64
CA ASP A 70 0.23 2.35 -2.49
C ASP A 70 0.99 1.31 -1.66
N TRP A 71 0.66 0.04 -1.89
CA TRP A 71 1.26 -1.08 -1.18
C TRP A 71 2.71 -1.38 -1.57
N PHE A 72 3.16 -0.93 -2.74
CA PHE A 72 4.50 -1.22 -3.26
C PHE A 72 5.50 -0.18 -2.77
N HIS A 73 5.05 1.06 -2.65
CA HIS A 73 5.84 2.17 -2.14
C HIS A 73 5.68 2.38 -0.62
N ARG A 74 4.76 1.65 0.03
CA ARG A 74 4.47 1.74 1.47
C ARG A 74 3.98 3.12 1.91
N VAL A 75 3.24 3.81 1.05
CA VAL A 75 2.77 5.17 1.32
C VAL A 75 1.27 5.31 1.14
N ARG A 76 0.72 6.27 1.86
CA ARG A 76 -0.67 6.68 1.81
C ARG A 76 -0.74 8.18 1.55
N PHE A 77 -1.49 8.55 0.52
CA PHE A 77 -1.69 9.95 0.14
C PHE A 77 -3.18 10.30 0.09
N CYS A 78 -3.50 11.58 0.28
CA CYS A 78 -4.78 12.10 -0.17
C CYS A 78 -4.81 12.12 -1.71
N SER A 79 -5.98 12.30 -2.31
CA SER A 79 -6.08 12.33 -3.78
C SER A 79 -5.18 13.39 -4.42
N ALA A 80 -5.08 14.59 -3.84
CA ALA A 80 -4.25 15.67 -4.37
C ALA A 80 -2.74 15.34 -4.30
N CYS A 81 -2.25 14.93 -3.13
CA CYS A 81 -0.86 14.52 -2.96
C CYS A 81 -0.51 13.30 -3.80
N HIS A 82 -1.43 12.34 -3.93
CA HIS A 82 -1.25 11.20 -4.80
C HIS A 82 -1.09 11.64 -6.26
N ASP A 83 -1.88 12.60 -6.71
CA ASP A 83 -1.84 13.04 -8.10
C ASP A 83 -0.51 13.73 -8.43
N VAL A 84 -0.03 14.56 -7.50
CA VAL A 84 1.30 15.19 -7.60
C VAL A 84 2.43 14.15 -7.54
N LYS A 85 2.36 13.20 -6.59
CA LYS A 85 3.50 12.30 -6.28
C LYS A 85 3.52 11.01 -7.10
N MET A 86 2.37 10.59 -7.65
CA MET A 86 2.18 9.27 -8.26
C MET A 86 1.57 9.29 -9.67
N LYS A 87 0.82 10.35 -10.08
CA LYS A 87 0.10 10.37 -11.37
C LYS A 87 0.81 11.08 -12.52
N ASN A 88 1.95 11.71 -12.27
CA ASN A 88 2.60 12.45 -13.33
C ASN A 88 3.04 11.52 -14.48
N GLU A 89 2.84 12.06 -15.68
CA GLU A 89 2.89 11.35 -16.93
C GLU A 89 4.33 10.85 -17.16
N TRP A 90 4.56 9.55 -16.99
CA TRP A 90 5.78 8.89 -17.47
C TRP A 90 5.85 8.91 -19.00
N SER A 91 5.99 10.08 -19.63
CA SER A 91 6.59 10.08 -20.94
C SER A 91 8.08 9.81 -20.73
N LEU A 92 8.43 8.54 -20.49
CA LEU A 92 9.75 7.98 -20.78
C LEU A 92 9.95 8.00 -22.31
N ARG A 93 9.65 9.13 -22.96
CA ARG A 93 10.07 9.39 -24.31
C ARG A 93 11.54 9.73 -24.16
N PHE A 94 12.36 8.70 -24.34
CA PHE A 94 13.81 8.67 -24.50
C PHE A 94 14.39 9.71 -25.51
N ARG A 95 13.57 10.62 -26.03
CA ARG A 95 13.83 11.52 -27.15
C ARG A 95 14.15 12.98 -26.77
N ARG A 96 13.96 13.41 -25.53
CA ARG A 96 14.45 14.72 -25.04
C ARG A 96 15.07 14.51 -23.67
N GLY A 97 16.30 14.98 -23.50
CA GLY A 97 17.22 14.67 -22.41
C GLY A 97 16.55 14.35 -21.06
N PHE A 98 16.86 13.17 -20.55
CA PHE A 98 16.48 12.70 -19.23
C PHE A 98 17.47 13.32 -18.23
N ASP A 99 17.10 14.44 -17.62
CA ASP A 99 17.88 15.03 -16.54
C ASP A 99 17.14 14.83 -15.22
N ILE A 100 17.43 13.72 -14.55
CA ILE A 100 17.00 13.48 -13.18
C ILE A 100 18.11 13.84 -12.18
N GLY A 101 19.17 14.53 -12.60
CA GLY A 101 20.30 14.89 -11.74
C GLY A 101 21.30 13.75 -11.46
N ILE A 102 21.29 12.69 -12.27
CA ILE A 102 22.32 11.63 -12.27
C ILE A 102 22.75 11.31 -13.71
N GLU A 103 23.94 10.73 -13.89
CA GLU A 103 24.45 10.37 -15.21
C GLU A 103 23.52 9.38 -15.92
N ARG A 104 23.43 9.47 -17.25
CA ARG A 104 22.61 8.58 -18.07
C ARG A 104 23.00 7.11 -17.91
N SER A 105 24.29 6.82 -17.82
CA SER A 105 24.83 5.46 -17.64
C SER A 105 24.37 4.87 -16.30
N THR A 106 24.52 5.64 -15.22
CA THR A 106 24.02 5.34 -13.86
C THR A 106 22.52 5.08 -13.88
N ALA A 107 21.74 5.98 -14.50
CA ALA A 107 20.31 5.83 -14.61
C ALA A 107 19.91 4.53 -15.31
N VAL A 108 20.56 4.18 -16.43
CA VAL A 108 20.31 2.93 -17.15
C VAL A 108 20.55 1.72 -16.25
N MET A 109 21.65 1.71 -15.49
CA MET A 109 22.00 0.60 -14.61
C MET A 109 21.02 0.51 -13.43
N VAL A 110 20.79 1.57 -12.68
CA VAL A 110 19.87 1.59 -11.54
C VAL A 110 18.45 1.20 -11.99
N LEU A 111 17.94 1.78 -13.08
CA LEU A 111 16.60 1.50 -13.59
C LEU A 111 16.45 0.06 -14.05
N LYS A 112 17.47 -0.56 -14.65
CA LYS A 112 17.45 -1.97 -15.06
C LYS A 112 17.16 -2.90 -13.88
N TYR A 113 17.75 -2.65 -12.71
CA TYR A 113 17.60 -3.51 -11.54
C TYR A 113 16.43 -3.10 -10.64
N SER A 114 16.02 -1.83 -10.64
CA SER A 114 14.95 -1.30 -9.77
C SER A 114 13.55 -1.19 -10.40
N ASN A 115 13.38 -1.23 -11.74
CA ASN A 115 12.07 -1.06 -12.39
C ASN A 115 11.23 -2.34 -12.53
N SER A 116 10.16 -2.52 -11.76
CA SER A 116 9.21 -3.63 -12.01
C SER A 116 7.98 -3.18 -12.77
N TYR A 117 7.53 -3.94 -13.77
CA TYR A 117 6.25 -3.68 -14.43
C TYR A 117 5.11 -3.54 -13.42
N ASP A 118 5.03 -4.27 -12.31
CA ASP A 118 3.92 -4.09 -11.36
C ASP A 118 4.00 -2.78 -10.56
N VAL A 119 5.22 -2.38 -10.16
CA VAL A 119 5.49 -1.12 -9.44
C VAL A 119 5.29 0.08 -10.38
N THR A 120 5.73 -0.05 -11.63
CA THR A 120 5.67 1.00 -12.66
C THR A 120 4.31 1.05 -13.37
N ARG A 121 3.61 -0.09 -13.50
CA ARG A 121 2.29 -0.18 -14.14
C ARG A 121 1.20 0.36 -13.25
N LEU A 122 1.35 0.34 -11.93
CA LEU A 122 0.44 1.12 -11.10
C LEU A 122 0.58 2.60 -11.44
N ALA A 123 1.79 3.13 -11.60
CA ALA A 123 2.01 4.48 -12.10
C ALA A 123 1.39 4.72 -13.51
N THR A 124 1.41 3.74 -14.43
CA THR A 124 0.74 3.89 -15.74
C THR A 124 -0.77 3.59 -15.75
N ASN A 125 -1.31 2.77 -14.84
CA ASN A 125 -2.74 2.54 -14.68
C ASN A 125 -3.45 3.75 -14.06
N TYR A 126 -2.73 4.55 -13.27
CA TYR A 126 -3.25 5.85 -12.81
C TYR A 126 -3.39 6.88 -13.93
N ARG A 127 -2.82 6.63 -15.12
CA ARG A 127 -2.95 7.47 -16.33
C ARG A 127 -4.33 7.38 -16.98
N LEU A 128 -5.14 6.37 -16.66
CA LEU A 128 -6.44 6.16 -17.30
C LEU A 128 -7.58 7.03 -16.75
N TYR A 129 -7.35 7.83 -15.69
CA TYR A 129 -8.28 8.89 -15.28
C TYR A 129 -7.77 10.25 -15.80
N ARG A 130 -8.16 10.58 -17.04
CA ARG A 130 -7.90 11.87 -17.68
C ARG A 130 -8.49 13.02 -16.87
N GLY A 131 -7.64 13.89 -16.34
CA GLY A 131 -7.96 15.29 -16.09
C GLY A 131 -7.09 16.13 -17.02
N ASN A 132 -7.69 16.90 -17.92
CA ASN A 132 -6.98 17.86 -18.76
C ASN A 132 -6.40 18.96 -17.87
N GLY A 133 -5.08 19.04 -17.78
CA GLY A 133 -4.41 20.12 -17.07
C GLY A 133 -2.91 19.94 -17.03
N MET A 134 -2.21 20.41 -18.06
CA MET A 134 -0.76 20.61 -18.01
C MET A 134 -0.45 21.77 -17.07
N GLY A 135 -0.06 21.45 -15.83
CA GLY A 135 0.66 22.38 -14.97
C GLY A 135 2.15 22.29 -15.27
N LYS A 136 2.73 23.38 -15.79
CA LYS A 136 4.17 23.60 -15.83
C LYS A 136 4.69 23.68 -14.39
N GLY A 137 5.72 22.93 -14.03
CA GLY A 137 6.67 23.39 -13.01
C GLY A 137 7.20 22.43 -11.95
N ASP A 138 6.55 21.30 -11.61
CA ASP A 138 6.97 20.58 -10.39
C ASP A 138 7.48 19.16 -10.64
N GLU A 139 8.80 19.00 -10.63
CA GLU A 139 9.42 17.73 -10.29
C GLU A 139 9.17 17.42 -8.81
N ARG A 140 8.58 16.25 -8.52
CA ARG A 140 9.17 15.23 -7.62
C ARG A 140 8.22 14.04 -7.46
N HIS A 141 8.61 12.94 -8.08
CA HIS A 141 7.95 11.65 -7.89
C HIS A 141 8.69 10.88 -6.81
N HIS A 142 7.97 10.26 -5.87
CA HIS A 142 8.56 9.47 -4.80
C HIS A 142 9.45 8.32 -5.34
N TYR A 143 9.11 7.78 -6.50
CA TYR A 143 9.95 6.79 -7.18
C TYR A 143 11.19 7.42 -7.83
N ILE A 144 11.07 8.62 -8.43
CA ILE A 144 12.22 9.33 -9.01
C ILE A 144 13.23 9.68 -7.92
N GLU A 145 12.77 10.18 -6.77
CA GLU A 145 13.67 10.50 -5.65
C GLU A 145 14.39 9.24 -5.14
N ALA A 146 13.69 8.11 -5.06
CA ALA A 146 14.32 6.83 -4.74
C ALA A 146 15.35 6.39 -5.80
N VAL A 147 15.09 6.64 -7.09
CA VAL A 147 16.04 6.38 -8.18
C VAL A 147 17.22 7.34 -8.13
N LYS A 148 17.02 8.63 -7.81
CA LYS A 148 18.10 9.61 -7.63
C LYS A 148 19.02 9.17 -6.50
N ASN A 149 18.45 8.84 -5.34
CA ASN A 149 19.21 8.35 -4.19
C ASN A 149 19.98 7.08 -4.53
N ALA A 150 19.34 6.12 -5.22
CA ALA A 150 20.02 4.91 -5.65
C ALA A 150 21.12 5.16 -6.70
N GLY A 151 20.95 6.17 -7.55
CA GLY A 151 21.98 6.64 -8.47
C GLY A 151 23.17 7.24 -7.73
N HIS A 152 22.93 8.12 -6.75
CA HIS A 152 24.00 8.70 -5.95
C HIS A 152 24.76 7.64 -5.13
N GLU A 153 24.06 6.64 -4.58
CA GLU A 153 24.69 5.49 -3.93
C GLU A 153 25.52 4.67 -4.93
N TYR A 154 25.00 4.42 -6.13
CA TYR A 154 25.73 3.72 -7.20
C TYR A 154 27.01 4.47 -7.59
N ASP A 155 26.93 5.78 -7.79
CA ASP A 155 28.06 6.63 -8.21
C ASP A 155 29.13 6.75 -7.12
N ALA A 156 28.77 6.54 -5.84
CA ALA A 156 29.69 6.55 -4.72
C ALA A 156 30.49 5.23 -4.57
N LEU A 157 30.10 4.16 -5.29
CA LEU A 157 30.78 2.87 -5.20
C LEU A 157 32.01 2.84 -6.11
N SER A 158 33.07 2.18 -5.63
CA SER A 158 34.28 1.91 -6.39
C SER A 158 34.53 0.41 -6.48
N GLY A 159 34.84 -0.08 -7.67
CA GLY A 159 35.12 -1.50 -7.92
C GLY A 159 33.91 -2.29 -8.41
N GLU A 160 34.14 -3.18 -9.37
CA GLU A 160 33.07 -3.91 -10.06
C GLU A 160 32.26 -4.81 -9.12
N GLU A 161 32.91 -5.44 -8.14
CA GLU A 161 32.25 -6.33 -7.19
C GLU A 161 31.22 -5.59 -6.32
N ALA A 162 31.61 -4.46 -5.73
CA ALA A 162 30.71 -3.63 -4.91
C ALA A 162 29.53 -3.09 -5.73
N ILE A 163 29.79 -2.65 -6.97
CA ILE A 163 28.75 -2.20 -7.90
C ILE A 163 27.76 -3.34 -8.18
N MET A 164 28.25 -4.54 -8.47
CA MET A 164 27.40 -5.69 -8.78
C MET A 164 26.59 -6.14 -7.58
N GLU A 165 27.18 -6.18 -6.38
CA GLU A 165 26.49 -6.50 -5.13
C GLU A 165 25.33 -5.51 -4.89
N TYR A 166 25.61 -4.21 -5.04
CA TYR A 166 24.59 -3.17 -4.90
C TYR A 166 23.44 -3.30 -5.90
N LEU A 167 23.73 -3.57 -7.18
CA LEU A 167 22.71 -3.78 -8.20
C LEU A 167 21.85 -5.03 -7.91
N LEU A 168 22.46 -6.11 -7.42
CA LEU A 168 21.73 -7.30 -6.99
C LEU A 168 20.84 -7.00 -5.79
N LEU A 169 21.33 -6.25 -4.80
CA LEU A 169 20.54 -5.78 -3.67
C LEU A 169 19.34 -4.94 -4.12
N LEU A 170 19.50 -4.03 -5.08
CA LEU A 170 18.40 -3.26 -5.65
C LEU A 170 17.34 -4.16 -6.27
N LYS A 171 17.76 -5.18 -7.03
CA LYS A 171 16.86 -6.17 -7.63
C LYS A 171 16.12 -6.98 -6.57
N GLU A 172 16.81 -7.42 -5.53
CA GLU A 172 16.21 -8.16 -4.42
C GLU A 172 15.16 -7.31 -3.68
N LYS A 173 15.53 -6.09 -3.26
CA LYS A 173 14.61 -5.12 -2.64
C LYS A 173 13.38 -4.88 -3.49
N ARG A 174 13.56 -4.71 -4.81
CA ARG A 174 12.45 -4.56 -5.76
C ARG A 174 11.55 -5.79 -5.80
N ASN A 175 12.11 -6.99 -5.93
CA ASN A 175 11.34 -8.24 -5.96
C ASN A 175 10.56 -8.44 -4.66
N TYR A 176 11.20 -8.16 -3.53
CA TYR A 176 10.57 -8.21 -2.21
C TYR A 176 9.35 -7.28 -2.11
N ARG A 177 9.49 -6.02 -2.57
CA ARG A 177 8.37 -5.06 -2.62
C ARG A 177 7.23 -5.51 -3.54
N VAL A 178 7.55 -6.09 -4.70
CA VAL A 178 6.54 -6.64 -5.63
C VAL A 178 5.77 -7.78 -4.97
N GLN A 179 6.48 -8.73 -4.36
CA GLN A 179 5.88 -9.91 -3.73
C GLN A 179 4.94 -9.49 -2.58
N THR A 180 5.46 -8.72 -1.64
CA THR A 180 4.71 -8.25 -0.46
C THR A 180 3.58 -7.29 -0.85
N GLY A 181 3.82 -6.34 -1.75
CA GLY A 181 2.79 -5.44 -2.27
C GLY A 181 1.64 -6.19 -2.94
N THR A 182 1.95 -7.23 -3.73
CA THR A 182 0.96 -8.11 -4.35
C THR A 182 0.15 -8.88 -3.32
N ALA A 183 0.79 -9.41 -2.28
CA ALA A 183 0.09 -10.07 -1.17
C ALA A 183 -0.90 -9.13 -0.48
N MET A 184 -0.51 -7.86 -0.27
CA MET A 184 -1.39 -6.84 0.32
C MET A 184 -2.58 -6.49 -0.59
N VAL A 185 -2.37 -6.37 -1.90
CA VAL A 185 -3.47 -6.17 -2.87
C VAL A 185 -4.44 -7.34 -2.82
N LYS A 186 -3.94 -8.59 -2.84
CA LYS A 186 -4.76 -9.79 -2.73
C LYS A 186 -5.57 -9.82 -1.44
N TRP A 187 -4.94 -9.51 -0.31
CA TRP A 187 -5.63 -9.41 0.98
C TRP A 187 -6.74 -8.35 0.95
N LYS A 188 -6.44 -7.13 0.49
CA LYS A 188 -7.43 -6.04 0.39
C LYS A 188 -8.63 -6.44 -0.46
N ASN A 189 -8.40 -7.10 -1.60
CA ASN A 189 -9.48 -7.58 -2.46
C ASN A 189 -10.34 -8.64 -1.77
N LYS A 190 -9.75 -9.57 -1.01
CA LYS A 190 -10.51 -10.53 -0.19
C LYS A 190 -11.36 -9.84 0.87
N GLN A 191 -10.83 -8.83 1.56
CA GLN A 191 -11.60 -8.06 2.55
C GLN A 191 -12.81 -7.35 1.90
N LEU A 192 -12.64 -6.77 0.72
CA LEU A 192 -13.74 -6.15 -0.03
C LEU A 192 -14.82 -7.16 -0.44
N LEU A 193 -14.42 -8.37 -0.84
CA LEU A 193 -15.37 -9.45 -1.16
C LEU A 193 -16.16 -9.89 0.08
N LEU A 194 -15.50 -10.07 1.23
CA LEU A 194 -16.17 -10.42 2.48
C LEU A 194 -17.20 -9.35 2.89
N VAL A 195 -16.83 -8.07 2.82
CA VAL A 195 -17.75 -6.96 3.12
C VAL A 195 -18.95 -6.97 2.17
N ARG A 196 -18.73 -7.22 0.88
CA ARG A 196 -19.81 -7.35 -0.11
C ARG A 196 -20.72 -8.54 0.20
N MET A 197 -20.17 -9.71 0.51
CA MET A 197 -20.95 -10.90 0.87
C MET A 197 -21.81 -10.67 2.12
N ILE A 198 -21.23 -10.09 3.18
CA ILE A 198 -21.97 -9.74 4.40
C ILE A 198 -23.09 -8.73 4.08
N SER A 199 -22.83 -7.75 3.22
CA SER A 199 -23.83 -6.76 2.82
C SER A 199 -24.98 -7.37 2.01
N LEU A 200 -24.71 -8.41 1.20
CA LEU A 200 -25.71 -9.15 0.43
C LEU A 200 -26.54 -10.06 1.33
N GLN A 201 -25.92 -10.77 2.27
CA GLN A 201 -26.64 -11.60 3.25
C GLN A 201 -27.58 -10.77 4.12
N ARG A 202 -27.19 -9.55 4.52
CA ARG A 202 -28.05 -8.62 5.27
C ARG A 202 -29.19 -8.03 4.44
N ARG A 203 -29.13 -8.12 3.11
CA ARG A 203 -30.18 -7.63 2.18
C ARG A 203 -31.15 -8.73 1.74
N MET A 204 -30.90 -10.00 2.07
CA MET A 204 -31.88 -11.07 1.81
C MET A 204 -33.02 -10.96 2.83
N PRO A 205 -34.29 -10.76 2.41
CA PRO A 205 -35.40 -10.87 3.34
C PRO A 205 -35.45 -12.28 3.89
N ALA A 206 -35.64 -12.40 5.21
CA ALA A 206 -35.88 -13.68 5.87
C ALA A 206 -37.04 -14.38 5.15
N LEU A 207 -36.78 -15.56 4.58
CA LEU A 207 -37.85 -16.45 4.10
C LEU A 207 -38.74 -16.75 5.31
N LYS A 208 -39.88 -16.05 5.38
CA LYS A 208 -40.89 -16.25 6.42
C LYS A 208 -41.43 -17.67 6.29
N GLY A 209 -41.26 -18.43 7.37
CA GLY A 209 -42.12 -19.52 7.84
C GLY A 209 -42.70 -20.45 6.79
N ILE A 210 -42.09 -21.63 6.64
CA ILE A 210 -42.83 -22.83 6.26
C ILE A 210 -43.81 -23.12 7.44
N PRO A 211 -45.13 -23.14 7.24
CA PRO A 211 -46.03 -23.55 8.31
C PRO A 211 -45.85 -25.05 8.56
N SER A 212 -45.46 -25.38 9.78
CA SER A 212 -45.55 -26.73 10.34
C SER A 212 -47.03 -27.11 10.47
N THR A 213 -47.53 -27.98 9.59
CA THR A 213 -48.81 -28.65 9.80
C THR A 213 -48.59 -29.93 10.58
N SER A 214 -48.77 -29.87 11.91
CA SER A 214 -48.98 -31.06 12.75
C SER A 214 -49.95 -30.75 13.90
N GLY A 215 -50.97 -31.61 14.04
CA GLY A 215 -51.95 -31.68 15.15
C GLY A 215 -53.39 -31.41 14.70
N SER A 216 -54.26 -32.41 14.43
CA SER A 216 -55.02 -33.25 15.40
C SER A 216 -56.00 -32.38 16.24
N THR A 217 -57.30 -32.59 16.42
CA THR A 217 -58.24 -33.74 16.30
C THR A 217 -59.69 -33.26 16.62
N ASN A 218 -60.71 -33.91 16.05
CA ASN A 218 -62.06 -34.24 16.57
C ASN A 218 -63.02 -33.19 17.22
N HIS A 219 -64.23 -33.06 16.65
CA HIS A 219 -65.58 -33.31 17.23
C HIS A 219 -66.65 -32.97 16.17
N SER A 220 -67.45 -33.92 15.64
CA SER A 220 -68.74 -34.48 16.12
C SER A 220 -70.01 -33.73 15.65
N MET A 221 -71.00 -34.53 15.20
CA MET A 221 -72.44 -34.28 15.00
C MET A 221 -72.91 -33.44 13.79
N HIS A 222 -73.41 -34.13 12.76
CA HIS A 222 -74.85 -34.33 12.54
C HIS A 222 -75.11 -35.48 11.56
#